data_AF-A0A960U9T7-F1
#
_entry.id   AF-A0A960U9T7-F1
#
_cell.length_a   1.000
_cell.length_b   1.000
_cell.length_c   1.000
_cell.angle_alpha   90.00
_cell.angle_beta   90.00
_cell.angle_gamma   90.00
#
_symmetry.space_group_name_H-M   'P 1'
#
loop_
_entity.id
_entity.type
_entity.pdbx_description
1 polymer ?
#
loop_
_entity_poly.entity_id
_entity_poly.type
_entity_poly.pdbx_seq_one_letter_code
_entity_poly.pdbx_strand_id
1 'polypeptide(L)'
;YLSFGKTNIFLQEMEGTIRVYNTFNEGLEKEDSESIAYQSFAFVEKVNSIICKPDFPMYPFVIKFNSALRLKKGAKLKLFLNLPPFCKILTTNQQESKLCEIPDRQMSHTWFGNEQKGELCYWLPSNIAFQEHEVEVGHEILCELDIFIEEIQNSDEVILERVKLETTNIEIYEKDGKLRSSKVLITYSQGVDFKQNYNYSISKPDIQGYSLLTTARSSRGKWDISKLNEFIKVI
;
A
#
# COMPACT_ATOMS: atom_id res chain seq x y z
N TYR A 1 -12.09 7.38 21.59
CA TYR A 1 -11.45 7.85 20.35
C TYR A 1 -10.12 7.11 20.22
N LEU A 2 -9.67 6.84 19.00
CA LEU A 2 -8.40 6.17 18.72
C LEU A 2 -7.69 6.94 17.62
N SER A 3 -6.39 7.23 17.80
CA SER A 3 -5.58 7.84 16.76
C SER A 3 -4.77 6.77 16.04
N PHE A 4 -4.78 6.81 14.71
CA PHE A 4 -4.07 5.89 13.84
C PHE A 4 -3.38 6.70 12.74
N GLY A 5 -2.06 6.84 12.82
CA GLY A 5 -1.34 7.73 11.91
C GLY A 5 -1.87 9.15 12.00
N LYS A 6 -2.29 9.68 10.86
CA LYS A 6 -2.88 11.03 10.75
C LYS A 6 -4.40 11.01 10.79
N THR A 7 -5.02 9.89 11.17
CA THR A 7 -6.48 9.74 11.25
C THR A 7 -6.92 9.59 12.69
N ASN A 8 -7.94 10.35 13.11
CA ASN A 8 -8.69 10.07 14.33
C ASN A 8 -9.91 9.23 13.99
N ILE A 9 -10.12 8.16 14.74
CA ILE A 9 -11.22 7.22 14.59
C ILE A 9 -12.10 7.33 15.83
N PHE A 10 -13.40 7.46 15.59
CA PHE A 10 -14.41 7.57 16.61
C PHE A 10 -15.39 6.42 16.47
N LEU A 11 -15.69 5.79 17.60
CA LEU A 11 -16.60 4.66 17.72
C LEU A 11 -17.72 5.06 18.67
N GLN A 12 -18.96 4.86 18.25
CA GLN A 12 -20.13 5.13 19.08
C GLN A 12 -21.04 3.89 19.07
N GLU A 13 -21.31 3.34 20.24
CA GLU A 13 -22.26 2.24 20.43
C GLU A 13 -23.64 2.80 20.81
N MET A 14 -24.69 2.35 20.12
CA MET A 14 -26.09 2.74 20.36
C MET A 14 -27.01 1.55 20.07
N GLU A 15 -27.71 1.02 21.08
CA GLU A 15 -28.78 0.01 20.92
C GLU A 15 -28.49 -1.08 19.88
N GLY A 16 -27.39 -1.82 20.04
CA GLY A 16 -27.00 -2.90 19.12
C GLY A 16 -26.39 -2.43 17.79
N THR A 17 -26.13 -1.13 17.64
CA THR A 17 -25.45 -0.54 16.47
C THR A 17 -24.10 0.03 16.88
N ILE A 18 -23.07 -0.19 16.06
CA ILE A 18 -21.80 0.53 16.14
C ILE A 18 -21.73 1.50 14.97
N ARG A 19 -21.47 2.77 15.27
CA ARG A 19 -21.14 3.80 14.29
C ARG A 19 -19.65 4.08 14.31
N VAL A 20 -19.07 4.12 13.12
CA VAL A 20 -17.67 4.47 12.90
C VAL A 20 -17.61 5.72 12.04
N TYR A 21 -16.81 6.68 12.46
CA TYR A 21 -16.44 7.84 11.63
C TYR A 21 -14.98 8.23 11.88
N ASN A 22 -14.41 8.97 10.95
CA ASN A 22 -13.03 9.42 11.05
C ASN A 22 -12.85 10.87 10.59
N THR A 23 -11.78 11.49 11.08
CA THR A 23 -11.29 12.79 10.63
C THR A 23 -9.80 12.68 10.33
N PHE A 24 -9.32 13.36 9.29
CA PHE A 24 -7.90 13.45 8.99
C PHE A 24 -7.30 14.69 9.69
N ASN A 25 -6.10 14.55 10.25
CA ASN A 25 -5.37 15.60 10.97
C ASN A 25 -4.53 16.48 10.02
N GLU A 26 -4.65 16.32 8.70
CA GLU A 26 -3.92 17.11 7.72
C GLU A 26 -4.71 18.37 7.32
N GLY A 27 -4.16 19.55 7.63
CA GLY A 27 -4.46 20.79 6.89
C GLY A 27 -5.88 21.35 6.99
N LEU A 28 -6.55 21.25 8.14
CA LEU A 28 -7.85 21.89 8.33
C LEU A 28 -7.70 23.42 8.44
N GLU A 29 -7.87 24.13 7.33
CA GLU A 29 -8.88 25.19 7.38
C GLU A 29 -10.15 24.52 7.92
N LYS A 30 -10.70 25.04 9.02
CA LYS A 30 -11.92 24.54 9.63
C LYS A 30 -13.04 24.64 8.59
N GLU A 31 -13.22 23.62 7.77
CA GLU A 31 -14.47 23.46 7.03
C GLU A 31 -15.57 23.23 8.06
N ASP A 32 -16.58 24.10 7.98
CA ASP A 32 -17.76 24.07 8.82
C ASP A 32 -18.37 22.67 8.81
N SER A 33 -18.83 22.27 10.00
CA SER A 33 -19.34 20.95 10.31
C SER A 33 -20.62 20.61 9.53
N GLU A 34 -20.52 20.19 8.27
CA GLU A 34 -21.66 19.62 7.56
C GLU A 34 -21.30 18.28 6.88
N SER A 35 -21.92 17.23 7.41
CA SER A 35 -21.86 15.81 7.03
C SER A 35 -20.58 15.05 7.42
N ILE A 36 -20.41 14.77 8.72
CA ILE A 36 -19.63 13.60 9.13
C ILE A 36 -20.34 12.36 8.55
N ALA A 37 -19.72 11.71 7.56
CA ALA A 37 -20.26 10.50 6.97
C ALA A 37 -20.02 9.31 7.92
N TYR A 38 -21.09 8.87 8.59
CA TYR A 38 -21.04 7.70 9.47
C TYR A 38 -21.19 6.41 8.68
N GLN A 39 -20.39 5.41 9.01
CA GLN A 39 -20.68 4.01 8.66
C GLN A 39 -21.36 3.35 9.87
N SER A 40 -22.57 2.83 9.68
CA SER A 40 -23.36 2.19 10.75
C SER A 40 -23.44 0.69 10.52
N PHE A 41 -23.16 -0.09 11.56
CA PHE A 41 -23.18 -1.55 11.56
C PHE A 41 -24.13 -2.03 12.66
N ALA A 42 -25.19 -2.75 12.29
CA ALA A 42 -26.13 -3.33 13.25
C ALA A 42 -25.75 -4.77 13.58
N PHE A 43 -25.87 -5.15 14.85
CA PHE A 43 -25.56 -6.49 15.34
C PHE A 43 -26.76 -7.09 16.06
N VAL A 44 -27.00 -8.37 15.80
CA VAL A 44 -28.02 -9.16 16.52
C VAL A 44 -27.54 -9.49 17.94
N GLU A 45 -26.24 -9.77 18.08
CA GLU A 45 -25.60 -10.08 19.35
C GLU A 45 -24.75 -8.90 19.83
N LYS A 46 -24.58 -8.80 21.15
CA LYS A 46 -23.69 -7.80 21.74
C LYS A 46 -22.26 -7.98 21.22
N VAL A 47 -21.62 -6.89 20.84
CA VAL A 47 -20.21 -6.89 20.46
C VAL A 47 -19.34 -6.98 21.71
N ASN A 48 -18.45 -7.97 21.77
CA ASN A 48 -17.59 -8.18 22.94
C ASN A 48 -16.44 -7.17 23.00
N SER A 49 -15.75 -6.97 21.88
CA SER A 49 -14.68 -5.99 21.77
C SER A 49 -14.48 -5.56 20.31
N ILE A 50 -13.83 -4.40 20.14
CA ILE A 50 -13.42 -3.85 18.85
C ILE A 50 -11.89 -3.78 18.85
N ILE A 51 -11.27 -4.32 17.81
CA ILE A 51 -9.83 -4.25 17.61
C ILE A 51 -9.50 -3.46 16.34
N CYS A 52 -8.41 -2.72 16.39
CA CYS A 52 -7.86 -1.98 15.27
C CYS A 52 -6.49 -2.55 14.93
N LYS A 53 -6.27 -2.90 13.66
CA LYS A 53 -4.97 -3.41 13.20
C LYS A 53 -4.53 -2.75 11.89
N PRO A 54 -3.23 -2.49 11.69
CA PRO A 54 -2.75 -1.99 10.42
C PRO A 54 -2.92 -3.04 9.33
N ASP A 55 -3.29 -2.57 8.15
CA ASP A 55 -3.49 -3.37 6.95
C ASP A 55 -3.12 -2.54 5.72
N PHE A 56 -2.99 -3.19 4.56
CA PHE A 56 -2.92 -2.49 3.30
C PHE A 56 -4.31 -2.37 2.66
N PRO A 57 -4.56 -1.41 1.77
CA PRO A 57 -5.83 -1.33 1.06
C PRO A 57 -6.06 -2.49 0.09
N MET A 58 -7.31 -2.70 -0.29
CA MET A 58 -7.67 -3.61 -1.38
C MET A 58 -7.17 -3.15 -2.76
N TYR A 59 -7.02 -1.84 -2.97
CA TYR A 59 -6.52 -1.28 -4.23
C TYR A 59 -5.00 -1.12 -4.20
N PRO A 60 -4.30 -1.38 -5.32
CA PRO A 60 -2.85 -1.21 -5.41
C PRO A 60 -2.42 0.25 -5.20
N PHE A 61 -1.15 0.45 -4.85
CA PHE A 61 -0.54 1.78 -4.86
C PHE A 61 0.16 2.02 -6.20
N VAL A 62 -0.11 3.15 -6.85
CA VAL A 62 0.76 3.72 -7.89
C VAL A 62 1.62 4.77 -7.23
N ILE A 63 2.89 4.41 -7.03
CA ILE A 63 3.90 5.26 -6.42
C ILE A 63 4.54 6.08 -7.53
N LYS A 64 4.43 7.40 -7.45
CA LYS A 64 5.15 8.32 -8.33
C LYS A 64 6.35 8.88 -7.60
N PHE A 65 7.53 8.72 -8.20
CA PHE A 65 8.73 9.35 -7.68
C PHE A 65 8.77 10.83 -8.06
N ASN A 66 9.17 11.67 -7.11
CA ASN A 66 9.36 13.11 -7.35
C ASN A 66 10.49 13.41 -8.33
N SER A 67 11.40 12.46 -8.55
CA SER A 67 12.46 12.54 -9.56
C SER A 67 12.54 11.20 -10.28
N ALA A 68 12.68 11.24 -11.61
CA ALA A 68 12.82 10.02 -12.41
C ALA A 68 14.22 9.42 -12.25
N LEU A 69 14.31 8.09 -12.22
CA LEU A 69 15.59 7.37 -12.24
C LEU A 69 15.86 6.81 -13.63
N ARG A 70 17.07 6.98 -14.13
CA ARG A 70 17.52 6.40 -15.40
C ARG A 70 18.32 5.13 -15.10
N LEU A 71 17.80 3.98 -15.49
CA LEU A 71 18.35 2.66 -15.17
C LEU A 71 18.90 2.01 -16.43
N LYS A 72 20.18 1.62 -16.41
CA LYS A 72 20.83 0.92 -17.52
C LYS A 72 20.64 -0.59 -17.43
N LYS A 73 20.97 -1.31 -18.52
CA LYS A 73 21.07 -2.76 -18.51
C LYS A 73 21.95 -3.25 -17.34
N GLY A 74 21.48 -4.27 -16.63
CA GLY A 74 22.15 -4.84 -15.47
C GLY A 74 22.02 -4.03 -14.18
N ALA A 75 21.35 -2.86 -14.20
CA ALA A 75 21.17 -2.04 -13.01
C ALA A 75 20.39 -2.80 -11.93
N LYS A 76 20.94 -2.78 -10.72
CA LYS A 76 20.29 -3.26 -9.49
C LYS A 76 20.10 -2.08 -8.58
N LEU A 77 18.86 -1.83 -8.21
CA LEU A 77 18.47 -0.72 -7.39
C LEU A 77 17.72 -1.24 -6.17
N LYS A 78 18.05 -0.72 -4.99
CA LYS A 78 17.31 -0.93 -3.76
C LYS A 78 16.75 0.42 -3.31
N LEU A 79 15.45 0.45 -3.06
CA LEU A 79 14.72 1.61 -2.58
C LEU A 79 13.98 1.28 -1.29
N PHE A 80 13.77 2.31 -0.47
CA PHE A 80 12.96 2.25 0.73
C PHE A 80 11.76 3.19 0.59
N LEU A 81 10.56 2.68 0.86
CA LEU A 81 9.30 3.38 0.65
C LEU A 81 8.48 3.42 1.93
N ASN A 82 7.92 4.59 2.25
CA ASN A 82 6.90 4.73 3.28
C ASN A 82 5.51 4.54 2.68
N LEU A 83 4.88 3.42 3.01
CA LEU A 83 3.54 3.12 2.55
C LEU A 83 2.51 3.47 3.63
N PRO A 84 1.43 4.20 3.29
CA PRO A 84 0.39 4.54 4.25
C PRO A 84 -0.42 3.28 4.62
N PRO A 85 -0.49 2.89 5.90
CA PRO A 85 -1.38 1.82 6.31
C PRO A 85 -2.84 2.25 6.28
N PHE A 86 -3.72 1.25 6.27
CA PHE A 86 -5.13 1.37 6.59
C PHE A 86 -5.35 0.78 7.98
N CYS A 87 -6.20 1.41 8.79
CA CYS A 87 -6.72 0.82 10.01
C CYS A 87 -7.88 -0.10 9.66
N LYS A 88 -7.67 -1.41 9.76
CA LYS A 88 -8.75 -2.41 9.70
C LYS A 88 -9.42 -2.49 11.07
N ILE A 89 -10.71 -2.20 11.11
CA ILE A 89 -11.54 -2.24 12.32
C ILE A 89 -12.33 -3.55 12.31
N LEU A 90 -12.21 -4.31 13.38
CA LEU A 90 -12.81 -5.63 13.53
C LEU A 90 -13.58 -5.73 14.84
N THR A 91 -14.63 -6.55 14.85
CA THR A 91 -15.26 -7.02 16.08
C THR A 91 -14.76 -8.41 16.44
N THR A 92 -14.63 -8.68 17.74
CA THR A 92 -14.15 -9.98 18.25
C THR A 92 -15.24 -10.69 19.05
N ASN A 93 -16.30 -11.13 18.36
CA ASN A 93 -17.33 -11.98 18.99
C ASN A 93 -16.80 -13.43 19.03
N GLN A 94 -17.53 -14.39 18.47
CA GLN A 94 -17.02 -15.76 18.33
C GLN A 94 -15.93 -15.86 17.24
N GLN A 95 -15.96 -14.96 16.25
CA GLN A 95 -14.97 -14.83 15.18
C GLN A 95 -14.68 -13.36 14.89
N GLU A 96 -13.49 -13.07 14.36
CA GLU A 96 -13.17 -11.72 13.86
C GLU A 96 -14.05 -11.39 12.65
N SER A 97 -14.83 -10.31 12.74
CA SER A 97 -15.60 -9.78 11.62
C SER A 97 -15.17 -8.36 11.30
N LYS A 98 -14.98 -8.08 10.01
CA LYS A 98 -14.54 -6.76 9.54
C LYS A 98 -15.71 -5.79 9.46
N LEU A 99 -15.57 -4.64 10.11
CA LEU A 99 -16.52 -3.53 9.97
C LEU A 99 -16.15 -2.69 8.76
N CYS A 100 -14.99 -2.04 8.83
CA CYS A 100 -14.49 -1.18 7.77
C CYS A 100 -12.97 -1.08 7.81
N GLU A 101 -12.44 -0.38 6.82
CA GLU A 101 -11.03 -0.02 6.71
C GLU A 101 -10.96 1.49 6.49
N ILE A 102 -10.09 2.15 7.24
CA ILE A 102 -9.95 3.60 7.20
C ILE A 102 -8.49 3.94 6.89
N PRO A 103 -8.18 4.73 5.86
CA PRO A 103 -6.80 5.08 5.55
C PRO A 103 -6.17 5.96 6.65
N ASP A 104 -4.84 5.95 6.76
CA ASP A 104 -4.10 6.84 7.68
C ASP A 104 -4.16 8.33 7.27
N ARG A 105 -4.51 8.62 6.03
CA ARG A 105 -4.65 9.96 5.43
C ARG A 105 -5.60 9.93 4.24
N GLN A 106 -5.93 11.10 3.70
CA GLN A 106 -6.74 11.17 2.50
C GLN A 106 -5.97 10.62 1.29
N MET A 107 -6.55 9.65 0.59
CA MET A 107 -5.95 9.01 -0.57
C MET A 107 -6.61 9.48 -1.86
N SER A 108 -5.80 9.84 -2.86
CA SER A 108 -6.28 10.13 -4.20
C SER A 108 -6.40 8.85 -5.02
N HIS A 109 -7.51 8.67 -5.72
CA HIS A 109 -7.68 7.57 -6.66
C HIS A 109 -7.01 7.90 -8.00
N THR A 110 -6.48 6.89 -8.67
CA THR A 110 -5.97 6.97 -10.04
C THR A 110 -6.33 5.71 -10.81
N TRP A 111 -6.32 5.79 -12.12
CA TRP A 111 -6.44 4.65 -13.01
C TRP A 111 -5.04 4.22 -13.47
N PHE A 112 -4.75 2.93 -13.48
CA PHE A 112 -3.50 2.38 -13.99
C PHE A 112 -3.77 1.43 -15.17
N GLY A 113 -3.14 1.65 -16.32
CA GLY A 113 -3.41 0.90 -17.55
C GLY A 113 -4.32 1.67 -18.52
N ASN A 114 -4.57 1.06 -19.67
CA ASN A 114 -5.44 1.63 -20.70
C ASN A 114 -6.94 1.63 -20.34
N GLU A 115 -7.75 2.34 -21.13
CA GLU A 115 -9.20 2.52 -20.91
C GLU A 115 -9.99 1.20 -20.83
N GLN A 116 -9.51 0.13 -21.47
CA GLN A 116 -10.22 -1.15 -21.55
C GLN A 116 -9.79 -2.17 -20.49
N LYS A 117 -8.58 -2.05 -19.93
CA LYS A 117 -7.97 -3.05 -19.04
C LYS A 117 -7.36 -2.47 -17.76
N GLY A 118 -7.52 -1.17 -17.54
CA GLY A 118 -6.91 -0.56 -16.39
C GLY A 118 -7.57 -0.96 -15.07
N GLU A 119 -6.93 -0.52 -14.00
CA GLU A 119 -7.20 -0.92 -12.64
C GLU A 119 -7.24 0.33 -11.75
N LEU A 120 -8.26 0.38 -10.89
CA LEU A 120 -8.37 1.43 -9.89
C LEU A 120 -7.26 1.24 -8.84
N CYS A 121 -6.49 2.29 -8.63
CA CYS A 121 -5.35 2.33 -7.72
C CYS A 121 -5.41 3.58 -6.84
N TYR A 122 -4.61 3.58 -5.78
CA TYR A 122 -4.31 4.78 -5.00
C TYR A 122 -3.03 5.44 -5.49
N TRP A 123 -3.07 6.75 -5.67
CA TRP A 123 -1.91 7.55 -6.04
C TRP A 123 -1.07 7.92 -4.83
N LEU A 124 0.24 7.67 -4.90
CA LEU A 124 1.16 7.91 -3.80
C LEU A 124 2.42 8.65 -4.28
N PRO A 125 2.53 9.98 -4.09
CA PRO A 125 3.78 10.67 -4.32
C PRO A 125 4.82 10.22 -3.29
N SER A 126 6.06 10.01 -3.73
CA SER A 126 7.13 9.55 -2.86
C SER A 126 8.48 10.15 -3.26
N ASN A 127 9.30 10.44 -2.25
CA ASN A 127 10.71 10.73 -2.43
C ASN A 127 11.46 9.42 -2.62
N ILE A 128 12.58 9.48 -3.34
CA ILE A 128 13.46 8.33 -3.48
C ILE A 128 14.36 8.29 -2.24
N ALA A 129 14.32 7.16 -1.53
CA ALA A 129 15.27 6.84 -0.48
C ALA A 129 16.05 5.58 -0.88
N PHE A 130 17.37 5.69 -0.93
CA PHE A 130 18.28 4.59 -1.23
C PHE A 130 18.78 3.90 0.04
N GLN A 131 18.66 4.59 1.18
CA GLN A 131 19.00 4.05 2.49
C GLN A 131 17.79 4.12 3.41
N GLU A 132 17.65 3.14 4.29
CA GLU A 132 16.51 3.07 5.22
C GLU A 132 16.40 4.32 6.10
N HIS A 133 17.53 4.84 6.58
CA HIS A 133 17.56 5.99 7.48
C HIS A 133 17.18 7.33 6.81
N GLU A 134 17.07 7.36 5.48
CA GLU A 134 16.56 8.52 4.73
C GLU A 134 15.04 8.62 4.79
N VAL A 135 14.38 7.56 5.28
CA VAL A 135 12.93 7.49 5.42
C VAL A 135 12.56 7.82 6.86
N GLU A 136 11.79 8.88 7.07
CA GLU A 136 11.22 9.19 8.38
C GLU A 136 10.19 8.12 8.75
N VAL A 137 10.49 7.29 9.76
CA VAL A 137 9.58 6.23 10.20
C VAL A 137 8.63 6.79 11.25
N GLY A 138 7.41 7.11 10.84
CA GLY A 138 6.30 7.46 11.72
C GLY A 138 5.37 6.27 11.94
N HIS A 139 4.12 6.43 11.52
CA HIS A 139 3.10 5.38 11.56
C HIS A 139 3.03 4.58 10.24
N GLU A 140 3.84 4.95 9.26
CA GLU A 140 3.93 4.34 7.94
C GLU A 140 4.55 2.94 7.99
N ILE A 141 4.26 2.14 6.97
CA ILE A 141 4.86 0.81 6.79
C ILE A 141 6.07 0.96 5.88
N LEU A 142 7.26 0.65 6.40
CA LEU A 142 8.47 0.65 5.61
C LEU A 142 8.52 -0.57 4.67
N CYS A 143 8.67 -0.30 3.37
CA CYS A 143 8.77 -1.30 2.32
C CYS A 143 10.13 -1.23 1.63
N GLU A 144 10.83 -2.36 1.55
CA GLU A 144 12.03 -2.52 0.71
C GLU A 144 11.60 -2.95 -0.70
N LEU A 145 11.99 -2.15 -1.69
CA LEU A 145 11.75 -2.40 -3.11
C LEU A 145 13.08 -2.58 -3.84
N ASP A 146 13.33 -3.80 -4.29
CA ASP A 146 14.42 -4.11 -5.20
C ASP A 146 13.93 -4.04 -6.66
N ILE A 147 14.73 -3.44 -7.52
CA ILE A 147 14.48 -3.34 -8.96
C ILE A 147 15.71 -3.85 -9.70
N PHE A 148 15.51 -4.78 -10.64
CA PHE A 148 16.57 -5.32 -11.48
C PHE A 148 16.23 -5.18 -12.97
N ILE A 149 17.12 -4.53 -13.71
CA ILE A 149 17.02 -4.40 -15.17
C ILE A 149 17.85 -5.51 -15.81
N GLU A 150 17.22 -6.59 -16.26
CA GLU A 150 17.91 -7.74 -16.86
C GLU A 150 18.41 -7.46 -18.27
N GLU A 151 17.50 -7.04 -19.15
CA GLU A 151 17.76 -6.96 -20.58
C GLU A 151 16.99 -5.80 -21.21
N ILE A 152 17.66 -5.04 -22.08
CA ILE A 152 17.08 -3.96 -22.88
C ILE A 152 17.69 -4.03 -24.28
N GLN A 153 16.84 -4.06 -25.31
CA GLN A 153 17.29 -4.35 -26.69
C GLN A 153 17.56 -3.09 -27.50
N ASN A 154 16.75 -2.04 -27.30
CA ASN A 154 16.73 -0.88 -28.21
C ASN A 154 16.74 0.48 -27.50
N SER A 155 17.08 0.49 -26.21
CA SER A 155 17.32 1.70 -25.43
C SER A 155 18.59 1.52 -24.60
N ASP A 156 19.31 2.60 -24.36
CA ASP A 156 20.45 2.61 -23.43
C ASP A 156 19.98 2.60 -21.96
N GLU A 157 18.71 2.93 -21.72
CA GLU A 157 18.17 3.09 -20.37
C GLU A 157 16.64 2.95 -20.27
N VAL A 158 16.20 2.84 -19.02
CA VAL A 158 14.83 2.64 -18.58
C VAL A 158 14.52 3.76 -17.60
N ILE A 159 13.54 4.61 -17.92
CA ILE A 159 13.17 5.74 -17.06
C ILE A 159 12.09 5.29 -16.08
N LEU A 160 12.48 5.13 -14.82
CA LEU A 160 11.58 4.80 -13.73
C LEU A 160 10.99 6.07 -13.12
N GLU A 161 9.75 6.36 -13.48
CA GLU A 161 8.97 7.48 -12.92
C GLU A 161 7.94 7.01 -11.88
N ARG A 162 7.44 5.79 -12.06
CA ARG A 162 6.36 5.24 -11.24
C ARG A 162 6.46 3.73 -11.08
N VAL A 163 5.93 3.21 -9.98
CA VAL A 163 5.79 1.78 -9.71
C VAL A 163 4.41 1.50 -9.15
N LYS A 164 3.72 0.49 -9.69
CA LYS A 164 2.54 -0.07 -9.02
C LYS A 164 2.95 -1.18 -8.05
N LEU A 165 2.51 -1.08 -6.79
CA LEU A 165 2.66 -2.11 -5.77
C LEU A 165 1.31 -2.78 -5.49
N GLU A 166 1.28 -4.11 -5.64
CA GLU A 166 0.11 -4.94 -5.37
C GLU A 166 -0.04 -5.21 -3.88
N THR A 167 -0.82 -4.36 -3.22
CA THR A 167 -1.05 -4.36 -1.78
C THR A 167 -1.68 -5.64 -1.24
N THR A 168 -2.51 -6.32 -2.04
CA THR A 168 -3.23 -7.54 -1.64
C THR A 168 -2.31 -8.72 -1.36
N ASN A 169 -1.10 -8.73 -1.92
CA ASN A 169 -0.12 -9.81 -1.74
C ASN A 169 0.94 -9.51 -0.68
N ILE A 170 0.92 -8.32 -0.08
CA ILE A 170 1.95 -7.86 0.85
C ILE A 170 1.49 -8.10 2.29
N GLU A 171 2.39 -8.66 3.10
CA GLU A 171 2.19 -8.87 4.53
C GLU A 171 2.77 -7.70 5.33
N ILE A 172 2.28 -7.52 6.56
CA ILE A 172 2.80 -6.52 7.50
C ILE A 172 3.41 -7.24 8.69
N TYR A 173 4.58 -6.76 9.08
CA TYR A 173 5.38 -7.22 10.19
C TYR A 173 5.58 -6.09 11.19
N GLU A 174 5.72 -6.44 12.46
CA GLU A 174 5.89 -5.48 13.55
C GLU A 174 7.04 -5.90 14.48
N LYS A 175 7.75 -4.87 14.97
CA LYS A 175 8.74 -4.95 16.05
C LYS A 175 8.86 -3.60 16.76
N ASP A 176 8.69 -3.59 18.07
CA ASP A 176 8.88 -2.40 18.93
C ASP A 176 8.09 -1.16 18.43
N GLY A 177 6.87 -1.37 17.95
CA GLY A 177 5.98 -0.36 17.37
C GLY A 177 6.30 0.02 15.93
N LYS A 178 7.36 -0.51 15.33
CA LYS A 178 7.77 -0.22 13.94
C LYS A 178 7.15 -1.22 12.98
N LEU A 179 6.54 -0.70 11.92
CA LEU A 179 5.90 -1.52 10.89
C LEU A 179 6.82 -1.70 9.67
N ARG A 180 6.84 -2.92 9.14
CA ARG A 180 7.50 -3.26 7.87
C ARG A 180 6.58 -4.10 7.01
N SER A 181 6.76 -3.99 5.70
CA SER A 181 6.11 -4.90 4.78
C SER A 181 6.99 -6.10 4.43
N SER A 182 6.41 -7.05 3.71
CA SER A 182 7.19 -7.94 2.85
C SER A 182 8.11 -7.12 1.92
N LYS A 183 9.26 -7.70 1.58
CA LYS A 183 10.16 -7.17 0.55
C LYS A 183 9.59 -7.43 -0.83
N VAL A 184 9.66 -6.44 -1.71
CA VAL A 184 9.21 -6.51 -3.09
C VAL A 184 10.41 -6.54 -4.03
N LEU A 185 10.41 -7.44 -5.00
CA LEU A 185 11.38 -7.47 -6.09
C LEU A 185 10.65 -7.34 -7.43
N ILE A 186 11.08 -6.36 -8.23
CA ILE A 186 10.64 -6.15 -9.61
C ILE A 186 11.82 -6.40 -10.54
N THR A 187 11.67 -7.36 -11.43
CA THR A 187 12.62 -7.60 -12.52
C THR A 187 12.01 -7.15 -13.83
N TYR A 188 12.76 -6.37 -14.60
CA TYR A 188 12.37 -5.87 -15.91
C TYR A 188 13.26 -6.42 -17.01
N SER A 189 12.64 -6.88 -18.10
CA SER A 189 13.33 -7.21 -19.34
C SER A 189 12.51 -6.79 -20.55
N GLN A 190 13.17 -6.39 -21.63
CA GLN A 190 12.56 -6.12 -22.92
C GLN A 190 12.89 -7.24 -23.91
N GLY A 191 11.86 -7.89 -24.44
CA GLY A 191 11.98 -8.91 -25.47
C GLY A 191 12.41 -8.34 -26.82
N VAL A 192 12.79 -9.24 -27.74
CA VAL A 192 13.23 -8.90 -29.11
C VAL A 192 12.11 -8.21 -29.92
N ASP A 193 10.85 -8.45 -29.57
CA ASP A 193 9.64 -7.83 -30.12
C ASP A 193 9.25 -6.52 -29.42
N PHE A 194 10.17 -5.92 -28.65
CA PHE A 194 9.93 -4.75 -27.79
C PHE A 194 8.91 -4.98 -26.67
N LYS A 195 8.44 -6.22 -26.49
CA LYS A 195 7.51 -6.55 -25.42
C LYS A 195 8.20 -6.40 -24.08
N GLN A 196 7.63 -5.57 -23.23
CA GLN A 196 8.11 -5.39 -21.88
C GLN A 196 7.63 -6.55 -21.01
N ASN A 197 8.54 -7.19 -20.31
CA ASN A 197 8.26 -8.25 -19.36
C ASN A 197 8.65 -7.77 -17.97
N TYR A 198 7.76 -8.03 -17.03
CA TYR A 198 7.94 -7.67 -15.63
C TYR A 198 7.67 -8.90 -14.78
N ASN A 199 8.61 -9.26 -13.92
CA ASN A 199 8.40 -10.26 -12.88
C ASN A 199 8.34 -9.56 -11.54
N TYR A 200 7.30 -9.84 -10.78
CA TYR A 200 7.11 -9.33 -9.43
C TYR A 200 7.15 -10.50 -8.46
N SER A 201 7.94 -10.36 -7.40
CA SER A 201 8.01 -11.36 -6.34
C SER A 201 8.04 -10.70 -4.97
N ILE A 202 7.62 -11.47 -3.96
CA ILE A 202 7.51 -11.02 -2.58
C ILE A 202 8.27 -12.01 -1.71
N SER A 203 8.99 -11.48 -0.72
CA SER A 203 9.69 -12.28 0.29
C SER A 203 9.54 -11.64 1.66
N LYS A 204 9.87 -12.38 2.72
CA LYS A 204 9.90 -11.83 4.07
C LYS A 204 10.98 -10.73 4.16
N PRO A 205 10.82 -9.72 5.02
CA PRO A 205 11.89 -8.76 5.28
C PRO A 205 13.12 -9.49 5.84
N ASP A 206 14.32 -9.09 5.38
CA ASP A 206 15.60 -9.73 5.75
C ASP A 206 16.13 -9.17 7.09
N ILE A 207 15.28 -9.17 8.12
CA ILE A 207 15.59 -8.53 9.41
C ILE A 207 15.04 -9.36 10.57
N GLN A 208 15.89 -9.57 11.58
CA GLN A 208 15.55 -10.36 12.76
C GLN A 208 14.65 -9.61 13.75
N GLY A 209 13.73 -10.38 14.36
CA GLY A 209 12.87 -9.93 15.45
C GLY A 209 11.55 -9.30 15.02
N TYR A 210 11.27 -9.22 13.73
CA TYR A 210 9.95 -8.85 13.21
C TYR A 210 8.99 -10.03 13.27
N SER A 211 7.82 -9.83 13.83
CA SER A 211 6.74 -10.83 13.88
C SER A 211 5.65 -10.49 12.87
N LEU A 212 4.98 -11.50 12.31
CA LEU A 212 3.89 -11.29 11.37
C LEU A 212 2.69 -10.69 12.10
N LEU A 213 2.26 -9.49 11.68
CA LEU A 213 1.11 -8.78 12.25
C LEU A 213 -0.15 -8.96 11.39
N THR A 214 -0.01 -8.84 10.07
CA THR A 214 -1.12 -8.96 9.12
C THR A 214 -0.71 -9.79 7.91
N THR A 215 -1.50 -10.82 7.59
CA THR A 215 -1.30 -11.68 6.42
C THR A 215 -1.73 -10.99 5.13
N ALA A 216 -1.16 -11.40 4.00
CA ALA A 216 -1.64 -11.02 2.68
C ALA A 216 -3.12 -11.36 2.51
N ARG A 217 -3.84 -10.52 1.75
CA ARG A 217 -5.28 -10.65 1.50
C ARG A 217 -5.59 -11.72 0.46
N SER A 218 -4.71 -11.94 -0.50
CA SER A 218 -4.82 -13.01 -1.50
C SER A 218 -3.82 -14.13 -1.25
N SER A 219 -4.30 -15.37 -1.26
CA SER A 219 -3.46 -16.56 -1.25
C SER A 219 -3.11 -16.97 -2.69
N ARG A 220 -1.82 -16.90 -3.04
CA ARG A 220 -1.20 -17.18 -4.37
C ARG A 220 -1.35 -16.03 -5.38
N GLY A 221 -0.29 -15.51 -6.00
CA GLY A 221 0.88 -16.23 -6.49
C GLY A 221 0.67 -16.74 -7.92
N LYS A 222 0.15 -15.90 -8.82
CA LYS A 222 0.40 -15.91 -10.28
C LYS A 222 -0.20 -14.65 -10.87
N TRP A 223 0.68 -13.79 -11.36
CA TRP A 223 0.32 -12.51 -11.95
C TRP A 223 -0.17 -12.71 -13.37
N ASP A 224 -1.19 -11.95 -13.75
CA ASP A 224 -1.47 -11.72 -15.16
C ASP A 224 -0.51 -10.64 -15.68
N ILE A 225 0.61 -11.10 -16.25
CA ILE A 225 1.67 -10.27 -16.84
C ILE A 225 1.08 -9.31 -17.92
N SER A 226 -0.11 -9.59 -18.47
CA SER A 226 -0.74 -8.74 -19.48
C SER A 226 -1.17 -7.35 -18.98
N LYS A 227 -1.21 -7.12 -17.66
CA LYS A 227 -1.55 -5.81 -17.04
C LYS A 227 -0.34 -4.93 -16.70
N LEU A 228 0.89 -5.39 -16.97
CA LEU A 228 2.14 -4.70 -16.62
C LEU A 228 2.74 -3.81 -17.72
N ASN A 229 2.09 -3.67 -18.88
CA ASN A 229 2.67 -3.00 -20.06
C ASN A 229 2.91 -1.48 -19.95
N GLU A 230 2.82 -0.84 -18.77
CA GLU A 230 2.86 0.63 -18.64
C GLU A 230 3.73 1.17 -17.50
N PHE A 231 4.60 0.33 -16.92
CA PHE A 231 5.35 0.69 -15.71
C PHE A 231 6.54 1.61 -15.98
N ILE A 232 7.09 1.59 -17.20
CA ILE A 232 8.29 2.36 -17.53
C ILE A 232 8.08 2.99 -18.90
N LYS A 233 8.12 4.33 -18.94
CA LYS A 233 8.14 5.08 -20.19
C LYS A 233 9.57 5.01 -20.74
N VAL A 234 9.79 4.15 -21.73
CA VAL A 234 10.99 4.16 -22.56
C VAL A 234 10.73 5.21 -23.66
N ILE A 235 11.54 6.27 -23.69
CA ILE A 235 11.60 7.21 -24.83
C ILE A 235 12.81 6.82 -25.66
#